data_AF-A0A0C3DA25-F1
#
_entry.id   AF-A0A0C3DA25-F1
#
_cell.length_a   1.000
_cell.length_b   1.000
_cell.length_c   1.000
_cell.angle_alpha   90.00
_cell.angle_beta   90.00
_cell.angle_gamma   90.00
#
_symmetry.space_group_name_H-M   'P 1'
#
loop_
_entity.id
_entity.type
_entity.pdbx_description
1 polymer ?
#
loop_
_entity_poly.entity_id
_entity_poly.type
_entity_poly.pdbx_seq_one_letter_code
_entity_poly.pdbx_strand_id
1 'polypeptide(L)'
;MSHYCYGPDTMGLCWEQPGRNILRDRYHTIVPPPEDWQDVERIEYEPSTNGSGCGEGTVLMHKRAKLGEMEGYIKTVSAYHNWMAQHMNEKAKKDGGDGDIVDEMFEKMVEAESEWKAQGENWRDFEVENE
;
A
#
# COMPACT_ATOMS: atom_id res chain seq x y z
N MET A 1 3.60 -7.97 1.44
CA MET A 1 3.39 -6.50 1.40
C MET A 1 4.14 -5.74 2.51
N SER A 2 3.87 -5.97 3.81
CA SER A 2 4.47 -5.14 4.90
C SER A 2 6.00 -5.05 4.86
N HIS A 3 6.70 -6.16 4.63
CA HIS A 3 8.16 -6.18 4.51
C HIS A 3 8.66 -5.26 3.37
N TYR A 4 8.05 -5.30 2.19
CA TYR A 4 8.44 -4.48 1.04
C TYR A 4 8.12 -2.99 1.21
N CYS A 5 6.99 -2.67 1.85
CA CYS A 5 6.59 -1.27 2.04
C CYS A 5 7.29 -0.60 3.23
N TYR A 6 7.63 -1.34 4.29
CA TYR A 6 8.08 -0.76 5.57
C TYR A 6 9.35 -1.39 6.14
N GLY A 7 9.98 -2.33 5.45
CA GLY A 7 11.23 -2.96 5.87
C GLY A 7 12.42 -1.99 5.81
N PRO A 8 13.41 -2.14 6.70
CA PRO A 8 14.59 -1.28 6.74
C PRO A 8 15.49 -1.44 5.52
N ASP A 9 15.40 -2.57 4.83
CA ASP A 9 16.13 -2.98 3.63
C ASP A 9 15.33 -2.79 2.33
N THR A 10 14.11 -2.28 2.43
CA THR A 10 13.17 -2.09 1.31
C THR A 10 12.74 -0.61 1.22
N MET A 11 11.47 -0.33 0.89
CA MET A 11 10.98 1.05 0.79
C MET A 11 10.81 1.73 2.16
N GLY A 12 11.01 1.04 3.29
CA GLY A 12 10.71 1.58 4.62
C GLY A 12 11.46 2.87 4.95
N LEU A 13 12.74 2.98 4.59
CA LEU A 13 13.55 4.19 4.81
C LEU A 13 13.26 5.31 3.80
N CYS A 14 12.53 5.01 2.72
CA CYS A 14 12.22 5.95 1.65
C CYS A 14 10.95 6.77 1.94
N TRP A 15 10.22 6.45 3.02
CA TRP A 15 9.09 7.26 3.49
C TRP A 15 9.57 8.50 4.23
N GLU A 16 9.07 9.66 3.80
CA GLU A 16 9.38 10.92 4.44
C GLU A 16 8.75 11.02 5.85
N GLN A 17 9.57 11.49 6.79
CA GLN A 17 9.19 11.65 8.20
C GLN A 17 9.21 13.14 8.60
N PRO A 18 8.29 13.60 9.48
CA PRO A 18 7.35 12.81 10.28
C PRO A 18 6.03 12.48 9.57
N GLY A 19 5.82 12.96 8.34
CA GLY A 19 4.53 12.88 7.65
C GLY A 19 3.97 11.47 7.54
N ARG A 20 4.80 10.46 7.23
CA ARG A 20 4.33 9.08 7.14
C ARG A 20 3.85 8.54 8.48
N ASN A 21 4.53 8.85 9.58
CA ASN A 21 4.11 8.40 10.90
C ASN A 21 2.80 9.06 11.33
N ILE A 22 2.64 10.36 11.07
CA ILE A 22 1.39 11.08 11.35
C ILE A 22 0.21 10.44 10.59
N LEU A 23 0.40 10.12 9.31
CA LEU A 23 -0.62 9.46 8.49
C LEU A 23 -0.96 8.05 9.02
N ARG A 24 0.06 7.25 9.38
CA ARG A 24 -0.16 5.90 9.92
C ARG A 24 -0.80 5.89 11.30
N ASP A 25 -0.59 6.96 12.06
CA ASP A 25 -1.22 7.22 13.35
C ASP A 25 -2.59 7.91 13.20
N ARG A 26 -3.23 7.78 12.03
CA ARG A 26 -4.56 8.34 11.70
C ARG A 26 -4.70 9.82 12.07
N TYR A 27 -3.62 10.59 11.95
CA TYR A 27 -3.55 12.02 12.27
C TYR A 27 -3.93 12.36 13.73
N HIS A 28 -3.77 11.45 14.68
CA HIS A 28 -4.11 11.68 16.10
C HIS A 28 -3.37 12.87 16.71
N THR A 29 -2.14 13.14 16.28
CA THR A 29 -1.35 14.29 16.76
C THR A 29 -1.88 15.65 16.27
N ILE A 30 -2.70 15.69 15.21
CA ILE A 30 -3.25 16.93 14.67
C ILE A 30 -4.56 17.23 15.39
N VAL A 31 -4.53 18.14 16.37
CA VAL A 31 -5.72 18.56 17.12
C VAL A 31 -6.16 19.95 16.66
N PRO A 32 -7.39 20.12 16.12
CA PRO A 32 -7.91 21.45 15.79
C PRO A 32 -7.94 22.36 17.02
N PRO A 33 -7.56 23.65 16.89
CA PRO A 33 -7.57 24.58 18.01
C PRO A 33 -9.01 24.82 18.52
N PRO A 34 -9.27 24.63 19.83
CA PRO A 34 -10.62 24.72 20.39
C PRO A 34 -11.23 26.13 20.34
N GLU A 35 -10.40 27.16 20.20
CA GLU A 35 -10.84 28.54 19.98
C GLU A 35 -11.49 28.78 18.61
N ASP A 36 -11.11 27.99 17.59
CA ASP A 36 -11.58 28.16 16.21
C ASP A 36 -12.55 27.06 15.77
N TRP A 37 -12.54 25.91 16.45
CA TRP A 37 -13.32 24.73 16.09
C TRP A 37 -14.18 24.24 17.26
N GLN A 38 -15.44 23.96 16.97
CA GLN A 38 -16.40 23.35 17.90
C GLN A 38 -16.93 22.06 17.29
N ASP A 39 -17.46 21.18 18.14
CA ASP A 39 -18.10 19.92 17.72
C ASP A 39 -17.22 19.05 16.81
N VAL A 40 -15.92 18.96 17.13
CA VAL A 40 -14.95 18.18 16.36
C VAL A 40 -15.27 16.68 16.45
N GLU A 41 -15.51 16.07 15.29
CA GLU A 41 -15.71 14.62 15.14
C GLU A 41 -14.50 13.97 14.45
N ARG A 42 -14.16 12.74 14.85
CA ARG A 42 -13.21 11.88 14.14
C ARG A 42 -13.90 10.60 13.71
N ILE A 43 -13.93 10.36 12.41
CA ILE A 43 -14.41 9.12 11.82
C ILE A 43 -13.18 8.32 11.41
N GLU A 44 -12.99 7.16 12.04
CA GLU A 44 -11.80 6.33 11.84
C GLU A 44 -12.18 4.93 11.37
N TYR A 45 -11.25 4.29 10.68
CA TYR A 45 -11.30 2.88 10.30
C TYR A 45 -9.92 2.25 10.46
N GLU A 46 -9.88 1.07 11.07
CA GLU A 46 -8.71 0.19 11.10
C GLU A 46 -9.04 -1.10 10.35
N PRO A 47 -8.38 -1.38 9.21
CA PRO A 47 -8.64 -2.58 8.43
C PRO A 47 -8.15 -3.84 9.15
N SER A 48 -8.84 -4.96 8.91
CA SER A 48 -8.50 -6.27 9.48
C SER A 48 -7.84 -7.18 8.46
N THR A 49 -7.02 -8.10 8.93
CA THR A 49 -6.42 -9.15 8.08
C THR A 49 -7.37 -10.32 7.81
N ASN A 50 -8.58 -10.31 8.39
CA ASN A 50 -9.57 -11.39 8.23
C ASN A 50 -10.55 -11.17 7.06
N GLY A 51 -10.30 -10.16 6.23
CA GLY A 51 -11.11 -9.83 5.05
C GLY A 51 -11.93 -8.55 5.21
N SER A 52 -12.60 -8.17 4.12
CA SER A 52 -13.47 -6.98 4.04
C SER A 52 -14.59 -7.02 5.09
N GLY A 53 -14.91 -5.87 5.66
CA GLY A 53 -15.94 -5.71 6.69
C GLY A 53 -15.57 -6.24 8.08
N CYS A 54 -14.35 -6.75 8.28
CA CYS A 54 -13.88 -7.26 9.57
C CYS A 54 -13.03 -6.24 10.36
N GLY A 55 -12.85 -5.02 9.84
CA GLY A 55 -12.14 -3.94 10.52
C GLY A 55 -12.96 -3.25 11.63
N GLU A 56 -12.33 -2.32 12.33
CA GLU A 56 -12.95 -1.53 13.41
C GLU A 56 -13.21 -0.09 12.96
N GLY A 57 -14.42 0.42 13.16
CA GLY A 57 -14.81 1.78 12.82
C GLY A 57 -15.69 1.88 11.57
N THR A 58 -15.59 3.00 10.83
CA THR A 58 -16.47 3.31 9.69
C THR A 58 -15.67 3.35 8.38
N VAL A 59 -15.96 2.41 7.47
CA VAL A 59 -15.36 2.39 6.14
C VAL A 59 -15.84 3.60 5.33
N LEU A 60 -14.92 4.52 5.02
CA LEU A 60 -15.20 5.70 4.18
C LEU A 60 -14.67 5.56 2.75
N MET A 61 -13.67 4.69 2.55
CA MET A 61 -13.05 4.44 1.27
C MET A 61 -13.03 2.94 1.05
N HIS A 62 -13.68 2.48 -0.03
CA HIS A 62 -13.57 1.10 -0.48
C HIS A 62 -13.37 1.10 -1.99
N LYS A 63 -12.69 0.07 -2.49
CA LYS A 63 -12.56 -0.15 -3.92
C LYS A 63 -12.41 -1.64 -4.22
N ARG A 64 -13.24 -2.14 -5.13
CA ARG A 64 -12.95 -3.37 -5.87
C ARG A 64 -11.98 -3.05 -6.99
N ALA A 65 -10.81 -3.67 -6.99
CA ALA A 65 -9.76 -3.42 -7.97
C ALA A 65 -9.08 -4.71 -8.41
N LYS A 66 -8.55 -4.71 -9.63
CA LYS A 66 -7.71 -5.81 -10.10
C LYS A 66 -6.35 -5.79 -9.39
N LEU A 67 -5.74 -6.95 -9.19
CA LEU A 67 -4.39 -7.04 -8.61
C LEU A 67 -3.35 -6.25 -9.43
N GLY A 68 -3.45 -6.22 -10.76
CA GLY A 68 -2.59 -5.38 -11.59
C GLY A 68 -2.81 -3.87 -11.40
N GLU A 69 -4.02 -3.45 -11.01
CA GLU A 69 -4.27 -2.05 -10.65
C GLU A 69 -3.67 -1.71 -9.28
N MET A 70 -3.69 -2.67 -8.34
CA MET A 70 -3.03 -2.53 -7.04
C MET A 70 -1.50 -2.46 -7.20
N GLU A 71 -0.94 -3.26 -8.13
CA GLU A 71 0.47 -3.17 -8.53
C GLU A 71 0.81 -1.76 -9.02
N GLY A 72 -0.01 -1.24 -9.95
CA GLY A 72 0.12 0.13 -10.44
C GLY A 72 0.01 1.18 -9.34
N TYR A 73 -0.95 1.04 -8.41
CA TYR A 73 -1.14 1.95 -7.29
C TYR A 73 0.10 2.02 -6.38
N ILE A 74 0.72 0.88 -6.07
CA ILE A 74 1.91 0.87 -5.21
C ILE A 74 3.09 1.58 -5.89
N LYS A 75 3.21 1.49 -7.22
CA LYS A 75 4.21 2.27 -7.98
C LYS A 75 3.95 3.79 -7.97
N THR A 76 2.81 4.26 -7.43
CA THR A 76 2.53 5.71 -7.27
C THR A 76 2.96 6.28 -5.92
N VAL A 77 3.27 5.45 -4.93
CA VAL A 77 3.60 5.96 -3.58
C VAL A 77 4.94 6.69 -3.59
N SER A 78 5.09 7.74 -2.77
CA SER A 78 6.32 8.54 -2.73
C SER A 78 7.56 7.70 -2.39
N ALA A 79 7.43 6.73 -1.48
CA ALA A 79 8.54 5.85 -1.12
C ALA A 79 9.05 4.99 -2.28
N TYR A 80 8.18 4.56 -3.21
CA TYR A 80 8.62 3.84 -4.41
C TYR A 80 9.50 4.71 -5.29
N HIS A 81 9.08 5.97 -5.55
CA HIS A 81 9.86 6.90 -6.35
C HIS A 81 11.22 7.23 -5.69
N ASN A 82 11.23 7.43 -4.37
CA ASN A 82 12.45 7.66 -3.59
C ASN A 82 13.38 6.44 -3.58
N TRP A 83 12.82 5.24 -3.56
CA TRP A 83 13.58 3.99 -3.67
C TRP A 83 14.17 3.83 -5.08
N MET A 84 13.38 4.06 -6.13
CA MET A 84 13.83 4.00 -7.53
C MET A 84 14.95 4.99 -7.84
N ALA A 85 14.93 6.18 -7.21
CA ALA A 85 16.01 7.16 -7.34
C ALA A 85 17.38 6.64 -6.83
N GLN A 86 17.36 5.67 -5.92
CA GLN A 86 18.56 5.02 -5.37
C GLN A 86 18.91 3.72 -6.09
N HIS A 87 17.96 3.13 -6.83
CA HIS A 87 18.07 1.83 -7.50
C HIS A 87 17.80 1.96 -9.00
N MET A 88 18.47 2.91 -9.66
CA MET A 88 18.22 3.25 -11.07
C MET A 88 18.42 2.09 -12.07
N ASN A 89 19.13 1.03 -11.67
CA ASN A 89 19.34 -0.16 -12.48
C ASN A 89 18.20 -1.20 -12.34
N GLU A 90 17.38 -1.11 -11.31
CA GLU A 90 16.29 -2.05 -10.99
C GLU A 90 15.01 -1.60 -11.70
N LYS A 91 15.03 -1.74 -13.02
CA LYS A 91 13.95 -1.29 -13.89
C LYS A 91 12.82 -2.33 -13.88
N ALA A 92 11.58 -1.82 -13.82
CA ALA A 92 10.37 -2.63 -13.90
C ALA A 92 10.37 -3.59 -15.10
N LYS A 93 9.84 -4.81 -14.92
CA LYS A 93 9.71 -5.80 -16.01
C LYS A 93 8.89 -5.26 -17.17
N LYS A 94 7.81 -4.53 -16.89
CA LYS A 94 6.94 -3.92 -17.92
C LYS A 94 7.68 -2.93 -18.81
N ASP A 95 8.77 -2.32 -18.31
CA ASP A 95 9.58 -1.37 -19.05
C ASP A 95 10.83 -2.03 -19.67
N GLY A 96 10.90 -3.38 -19.66
CA GLY A 96 11.97 -4.17 -20.24
C GLY A 96 13.21 -4.31 -19.35
N GLY A 97 13.07 -4.11 -18.03
CA GLY A 97 14.11 -4.43 -17.06
C GLY A 97 13.98 -5.84 -16.45
N ASP A 98 14.87 -6.17 -15.53
CA ASP A 98 14.90 -7.47 -14.83
C ASP A 98 13.89 -7.55 -13.67
N GLY A 99 13.36 -6.40 -13.23
CA GLY A 99 12.38 -6.28 -12.16
C GLY A 99 12.71 -5.16 -11.17
N ASP A 100 11.66 -4.50 -10.70
CA ASP A 100 11.72 -3.56 -9.57
C ASP A 100 11.22 -4.20 -8.26
N ILE A 101 11.33 -3.49 -7.15
CA ILE A 101 10.90 -3.97 -5.83
C ILE A 101 9.41 -4.32 -5.73
N VAL A 102 8.56 -3.69 -6.56
CA VAL A 102 7.12 -3.99 -6.61
C VAL A 102 6.88 -5.25 -7.43
N ASP A 103 7.63 -5.47 -8.51
CA ASP A 103 7.59 -6.74 -9.25
C ASP A 103 7.95 -7.91 -8.32
N GLU A 104 9.04 -7.80 -7.55
CA GLU A 104 9.43 -8.82 -6.58
C GLU A 104 8.36 -9.06 -5.51
N MET A 105 7.78 -7.99 -4.97
CA MET A 105 6.72 -8.07 -3.97
C MET A 105 5.50 -8.84 -4.49
N PHE A 106 5.04 -8.56 -5.71
CA PHE A 106 3.89 -9.26 -6.29
C PHE A 106 4.21 -10.70 -6.66
N GLU A 107 5.42 -10.99 -7.13
CA GLU A 107 5.88 -12.36 -7.34
C GLU A 107 5.81 -13.20 -6.07
N LYS A 108 6.23 -12.63 -4.93
CA LYS A 108 6.10 -13.31 -3.63
C LYS A 108 4.67 -13.47 -3.16
N MET A 109 3.80 -12.50 -3.46
CA MET A 109 2.37 -12.63 -3.16
C MET A 109 1.72 -13.75 -4.00
N VAL A 110 1.97 -13.77 -5.30
CA VAL A 110 1.48 -14.83 -6.20
C VAL A 110 2.06 -16.18 -5.83
N GLU A 111 3.33 -16.26 -5.41
CA GLU A 111 3.96 -17.51 -4.97
C GLU A 111 3.27 -18.09 -3.72
N ALA A 112 2.82 -17.23 -2.79
CA ALA A 112 2.15 -17.62 -1.57
C ALA A 112 0.68 -18.01 -1.77
N GLU A 113 -0.01 -17.39 -2.72
CA GLU A 113 -1.45 -17.61 -2.97
C GLU A 113 -1.67 -18.64 -4.08
N SER A 114 -2.00 -19.88 -3.70
CA SER A 114 -2.13 -21.01 -4.63
C SER A 114 -3.10 -20.76 -5.79
N GLU A 115 -4.20 -20.05 -5.55
CA GLU A 115 -5.20 -19.70 -6.55
C GLU A 115 -4.62 -18.72 -7.59
N TRP A 116 -3.89 -17.70 -7.14
CA TRP A 116 -3.26 -16.72 -8.03
C TRP A 116 -2.15 -17.36 -8.84
N LYS A 117 -1.33 -18.19 -8.19
CA LYS A 117 -0.26 -18.96 -8.85
C LYS A 117 -0.77 -19.83 -9.99
N ALA A 118 -1.93 -20.47 -9.78
CA ALA A 118 -2.53 -21.35 -10.77
C ALA A 118 -2.99 -20.61 -12.05
N GLN A 119 -3.22 -19.30 -12.00
CA GLN A 119 -3.63 -18.50 -13.16
C GLN A 119 -2.47 -18.06 -14.07
N GLY A 120 -1.21 -18.30 -13.67
CA GLY A 120 -0.06 -17.82 -14.42
C GLY A 120 -0.15 -16.31 -14.65
N GLU A 121 0.14 -15.83 -15.86
CA GLU A 121 0.13 -14.40 -16.19
C GLU A 121 -1.21 -13.67 -15.97
N ASN A 122 -2.32 -14.42 -15.90
CA ASN A 122 -3.65 -13.84 -15.68
C ASN A 122 -3.93 -13.49 -14.21
N TRP A 123 -2.98 -13.72 -13.29
CA TRP A 123 -3.17 -13.35 -11.87
C TRP A 123 -3.51 -11.86 -11.69
N ARG A 124 -3.04 -11.01 -12.61
CA ARG A 124 -3.32 -9.56 -12.60
C ARG A 124 -4.79 -9.21 -12.76
N ASP A 125 -5.61 -10.12 -13.28
CA ASP A 125 -7.04 -9.92 -13.47
C ASP A 125 -7.90 -10.30 -12.27
N PHE A 126 -7.34 -10.90 -11.21
CA PHE A 126 -8.10 -11.15 -9.98
C PHE A 126 -8.57 -9.83 -9.37
N GLU A 127 -9.86 -9.77 -9.08
CA GLU A 127 -10.45 -8.67 -8.34
C GLU A 127 -10.35 -8.94 -6.84
N VAL A 128 -9.88 -7.94 -6.11
CA VAL A 128 -9.84 -7.92 -4.65
C VAL A 128 -10.60 -6.72 -4.13
N GLU A 129 -11.20 -6.88 -2.95
CA GLU A 129 -11.78 -5.76 -2.20
C GLU A 129 -10.69 -5.10 -1.36
N ASN A 130 -10.64 -3.77 -1.37
CA ASN A 130 -9.74 -2.96 -0.57
C ASN A 130 -10.55 -1.94 0.24
N GLU A 131 -10.28 -1.85 1.53
CA GLU A 131 -10.91 -0.96 2.52
C GLU A 131 -9.85 -0.29 3.40
#